data_AF-A0A401WGJ3-F1
#
_entry.id   AF-A0A401WGJ3-F1
#
_cell.length_a   1.000
_cell.length_b   1.000
_cell.length_c   1.000
_cell.angle_alpha   90.00
_cell.angle_beta   90.00
_cell.angle_gamma   90.00
#
_symmetry.space_group_name_H-M   'P 1'
#
loop_
_entity.id
_entity.type
_entity.pdbx_description
1 polymer ?
#
loop_
_entity_poly.entity_id
_entity_poly.type
_entity_poly.pdbx_seq_one_letter_code
_entity_poly.pdbx_strand_id
1 'polypeptide(L)'
;MDEEPPDSASAAHPQAATRRLERQMLTTPAIRHLMTLDARGELTTAHVRLVAQTLDLHIRTVWKRLADAKANGTAERPGRTRFEITEDLRVQLAYHRGNIKSLYEALRAEAEEDGGTAPSLATLYRAIRRDLSPGDLAGLRQGMPASRGHDPHLRRAPPAATRSGRATTSRSPSGCWPATASSNPG
;
A
#
# COMPACT_ATOMS: atom_id res chain seq x y z
N MET A 1 40.49 -42.18 16.10
CA MET A 1 39.06 -42.07 15.76
C MET A 1 38.59 -40.81 16.44
N ASP A 2 38.92 -39.68 15.82
CA ASP A 2 38.48 -38.37 16.25
C ASP A 2 37.19 -38.09 15.48
N GLU A 3 36.07 -38.40 16.12
CA GLU A 3 34.75 -38.09 15.57
C GLU A 3 34.51 -36.58 15.82
N GLU A 4 34.89 -35.76 14.86
CA GLU A 4 34.59 -34.33 14.85
C GLU A 4 33.06 -34.16 14.74
N PRO A 5 32.39 -33.47 15.69
CA PRO A 5 30.95 -33.37 15.69
C PRO A 5 30.50 -32.47 14.53
N PRO A 6 29.43 -32.82 13.79
CA PRO A 6 29.01 -32.06 12.64
C PRO A 6 28.47 -30.69 13.08
N ASP A 7 29.17 -29.65 12.64
CA ASP A 7 28.76 -28.26 12.39
C ASP A 7 27.31 -27.85 12.81
N SER A 8 27.04 -27.85 14.12
CA SER A 8 25.77 -27.45 14.74
C SER A 8 25.39 -25.98 14.47
N ALA A 9 26.33 -25.17 13.96
CA ALA A 9 26.16 -23.74 13.73
C ALA A 9 25.31 -23.42 12.50
N SER A 10 25.39 -24.24 11.45
CA SER A 10 24.71 -23.98 10.17
C SER A 10 23.17 -24.14 10.25
N ALA A 11 22.67 -25.06 11.09
CA ALA A 11 21.25 -25.29 11.30
C ALA A 11 20.56 -24.30 12.26
N ALA A 12 21.32 -23.51 13.03
CA ALA A 12 20.78 -22.60 14.05
C ALA A 12 20.16 -21.32 13.45
N HIS A 13 20.69 -20.82 12.34
CA HIS A 13 20.20 -19.62 11.66
C HIS A 13 18.77 -19.75 11.09
N PRO A 14 18.39 -20.83 10.37
CA PRO A 14 17.00 -21.00 9.91
C PRO A 14 16.01 -21.19 11.07
N GLN A 15 16.40 -21.90 12.14
CA GLN A 15 15.54 -22.10 13.32
C GLN A 15 15.29 -20.79 14.11
N ALA A 16 16.29 -19.90 14.17
CA ALA A 16 16.10 -18.59 14.78
C ALA A 16 15.16 -17.71 13.95
N ALA A 17 15.24 -17.79 12.62
CA ALA A 17 14.35 -17.06 11.72
C ALA A 17 12.89 -17.56 11.83
N THR A 18 12.66 -18.87 11.85
CA THR A 18 11.32 -19.46 12.02
C THR A 18 10.70 -19.08 13.37
N ARG A 19 11.43 -19.24 14.48
CA ARG A 19 10.98 -18.81 15.82
C ARG A 19 10.61 -17.32 15.87
N ARG A 20 11.36 -16.48 15.14
CA ARG A 20 11.06 -15.04 15.04
C ARG A 20 9.76 -14.78 14.28
N LEU A 21 9.49 -15.54 13.21
CA LEU A 21 8.26 -15.44 12.44
C LEU A 21 7.06 -15.95 13.24
N GLU A 22 7.18 -17.12 13.86
CA GLU A 22 6.15 -17.68 14.76
C GLU A 22 5.82 -16.70 15.90
N ARG A 23 6.84 -16.14 16.55
CA ARG A 23 6.67 -15.08 17.56
C ARG A 23 5.90 -13.89 17.00
N GLN A 24 6.24 -13.42 15.79
CA GLN A 24 5.54 -12.30 15.15
C GLN A 24 4.08 -12.63 14.86
N MET A 25 3.79 -13.82 14.36
CA MET A 25 2.44 -14.29 14.06
C MET A 25 1.57 -14.40 15.33
N LEU A 26 2.14 -14.87 16.43
CA LEU A 26 1.43 -15.06 17.70
C LEU A 26 1.29 -13.78 18.53
N THR A 27 2.10 -12.75 18.27
CA THR A 27 2.04 -11.55 19.11
C THR A 27 0.70 -10.79 18.96
N THR A 28 0.20 -10.65 17.74
CA THR A 28 -1.07 -9.94 17.48
C THR A 28 -2.28 -10.61 18.16
N PRO A 29 -2.54 -11.91 18.00
CA PRO A 29 -3.66 -12.55 18.70
C PRO A 29 -3.49 -12.53 20.23
N ALA A 30 -2.26 -12.63 20.76
CA ALA A 30 -2.01 -12.51 22.19
C ALA A 30 -2.36 -11.11 22.74
N ILE A 31 -1.95 -10.04 22.04
CA ILE A 31 -2.31 -8.67 22.44
C ILE A 31 -3.83 -8.44 22.33
N ARG A 32 -4.50 -8.98 21.29
CA ARG A 32 -5.96 -8.91 21.14
C ARG A 32 -6.69 -9.59 22.32
N HIS A 33 -6.18 -10.73 22.76
CA HIS A 33 -6.74 -11.42 23.92
C HIS A 33 -6.59 -10.59 25.20
N LEU A 34 -5.42 -10.01 25.45
CA LEU A 34 -5.19 -9.12 26.59
C LEU A 34 -6.08 -7.86 26.54
N MET A 35 -6.35 -7.29 25.37
CA MET A 35 -7.33 -6.20 25.21
C MET A 35 -8.76 -6.64 25.55
N THR A 36 -9.12 -7.88 25.23
CA THR A 36 -10.44 -8.44 25.58
C THR A 36 -10.59 -8.60 27.09
N LEU A 37 -9.53 -9.02 27.79
CA LEU A 37 -9.50 -9.10 29.26
C LEU A 37 -9.55 -7.70 29.89
N ASP A 38 -8.84 -6.72 29.33
CA ASP A 38 -8.86 -5.32 29.78
C ASP A 38 -10.26 -4.72 29.66
N ALA A 39 -10.95 -4.96 28.53
CA ALA A 39 -12.31 -4.50 28.29
C ALA A 39 -13.34 -5.09 29.28
N ARG A 40 -13.06 -6.27 29.85
CA ARG A 40 -13.87 -6.91 30.89
C ARG A 40 -13.45 -6.54 32.32
N GLY A 41 -12.35 -5.81 32.50
CA GLY A 41 -11.77 -5.51 33.81
C GLY A 41 -11.03 -6.69 34.46
N GLU A 42 -10.72 -7.75 33.71
CA GLU A 42 -10.09 -8.99 34.19
C GLU A 42 -8.58 -9.03 33.90
N LEU A 43 -8.01 -7.95 33.34
CA LEU A 43 -6.59 -7.90 33.03
C LEU A 43 -5.75 -7.86 34.31
N THR A 44 -5.00 -8.93 34.55
CA THR A 44 -4.06 -9.02 35.66
C THR A 44 -2.62 -9.00 35.14
N THR A 45 -1.68 -8.65 36.03
CA THR A 45 -0.24 -8.76 35.76
C THR A 45 0.18 -10.21 35.44
N ALA A 46 -0.54 -11.21 35.95
CA ALA A 46 -0.27 -12.62 35.65
C ALA A 46 -0.53 -12.95 34.18
N HIS A 47 -1.63 -12.43 33.60
CA HIS A 47 -1.92 -12.60 32.16
C HIS A 47 -0.81 -12.00 31.28
N VAL A 48 -0.30 -10.82 31.63
CA VAL A 48 0.79 -10.17 30.90
C VAL A 48 2.11 -10.94 31.04
N ARG A 49 2.40 -11.48 32.23
CA ARG A 49 3.59 -12.32 32.45
C ARG A 49 3.54 -13.63 31.66
N LEU A 50 2.38 -14.28 31.61
CA LEU A 50 2.19 -15.50 30.81
C LEU A 50 2.43 -15.25 29.32
N VAL A 51 1.88 -14.16 28.78
CA VAL A 51 2.11 -13.76 27.38
C VAL A 51 3.58 -13.40 27.12
N ALA A 52 4.23 -12.70 28.06
CA ALA A 52 5.64 -12.35 27.97
C ALA A 52 6.53 -13.61 27.89
N GLN A 53 6.28 -14.60 28.74
CA GLN A 53 7.04 -15.85 28.79
C GLN A 53 6.80 -16.72 27.55
N THR A 54 5.54 -16.89 27.14
CA THR A 54 5.18 -17.72 25.97
C THR A 54 5.73 -17.16 24.66
N LEU A 55 5.80 -15.84 24.51
CA LEU A 55 6.34 -15.19 23.32
C LEU A 55 7.83 -14.86 23.41
N ASP A 56 8.50 -15.16 24.53
CA ASP A 56 9.88 -14.75 24.80
C ASP A 56 10.09 -13.24 24.57
N LEU A 57 9.19 -12.45 25.18
CA LEU A 57 9.20 -10.99 25.16
C LEU A 57 9.43 -10.45 26.57
N HIS A 58 10.11 -9.32 26.67
CA HIS A 58 10.19 -8.62 27.95
C HIS A 58 8.81 -8.10 28.37
N ILE A 59 8.45 -8.21 29.65
CA ILE A 59 7.13 -7.77 30.16
C ILE A 59 6.81 -6.31 29.82
N ARG A 60 7.82 -5.43 29.85
CA ARG A 60 7.72 -4.02 29.42
C ARG A 60 7.31 -3.87 27.95
N THR A 61 7.75 -4.77 27.07
CA THR A 61 7.36 -4.77 25.66
C THR A 61 5.89 -5.12 25.50
N VAL A 62 5.37 -6.06 26.29
CA VAL A 62 3.95 -6.42 26.26
C VAL A 62 3.10 -5.25 26.75
N TRP A 63 3.48 -4.60 27.85
CA TRP A 63 2.80 -3.39 28.33
C TRP A 63 2.82 -2.24 27.33
N LYS A 64 3.97 -1.97 26.71
CA LYS A 64 4.06 -0.95 25.65
C LYS A 64 3.12 -1.28 24.50
N ARG A 65 3.11 -2.53 24.03
CA ARG A 65 2.22 -2.95 22.94
C ARG A 65 0.75 -2.87 23.32
N LEU A 66 0.40 -3.16 24.57
CA LEU A 66 -0.98 -2.96 25.05
C LEU A 66 -1.37 -1.49 25.06
N ALA A 67 -0.49 -0.60 25.53
CA ALA A 67 -0.74 0.83 25.50
C ALA A 67 -0.93 1.33 24.05
N ASP A 68 -0.05 0.93 23.14
CA ASP A 68 -0.15 1.25 21.71
C ASP A 68 -1.46 0.69 21.12
N ALA A 69 -1.85 -0.54 21.46
CA ALA A 69 -3.06 -1.17 20.94
C ALA A 69 -4.35 -0.51 21.47
N LYS A 70 -4.35 -0.09 22.75
CA LYS A 70 -5.45 0.68 23.35
C LYS A 70 -5.59 2.06 22.71
N ALA A 71 -4.48 2.74 22.44
CA ALA A 71 -4.49 4.04 21.79
C ALA A 71 -5.00 3.97 20.34
N ASN A 72 -4.65 2.90 19.61
CA ASN A 72 -5.04 2.73 18.21
C ASN A 72 -6.36 1.96 18.00
N GLY A 73 -6.95 1.42 19.08
CA GLY A 73 -8.15 0.56 19.00
C GLY A 73 -7.94 -0.80 18.33
N THR A 74 -6.69 -1.16 17.99
CA THR A 74 -6.36 -2.42 17.32
C THR A 74 -5.09 -3.04 17.88
N ALA A 75 -5.11 -4.37 18.04
CA ALA A 75 -3.92 -5.16 18.40
C ALA A 75 -2.98 -5.39 17.20
N GLU A 76 -3.42 -5.02 16.00
CA GLU A 76 -2.57 -5.06 14.82
C GLU A 76 -1.48 -4.01 14.94
N ARG A 77 -0.26 -4.44 14.65
CA ARG A 77 0.83 -3.48 14.57
C ARG A 77 0.56 -2.64 13.32
N PRO A 78 0.56 -1.29 13.41
CA PRO A 78 0.53 -0.49 12.21
C PRO A 78 1.67 -0.96 11.34
N GLY A 79 1.36 -1.37 10.11
CA GLY A 79 2.37 -1.66 9.11
C GLY A 79 3.33 -0.48 9.07
N ARG A 80 4.62 -0.73 8.78
CA ARG A 80 5.51 0.41 8.52
C ARG A 80 4.89 1.19 7.35
N THR A 81 4.41 2.41 7.61
CA THR A 81 3.96 3.33 6.56
C THR A 81 5.16 3.54 5.66
N ARG A 82 5.10 2.98 4.46
CA ARG A 82 6.18 3.07 3.47
C ARG A 82 5.83 4.19 2.52
N PHE A 83 6.86 4.89 2.06
CA PHE A 83 6.72 5.79 0.93
C PHE A 83 6.45 4.95 -0.32
N GLU A 84 5.33 5.20 -0.98
CA GLU A 84 4.89 4.55 -2.21
C GLU A 84 4.97 5.55 -3.35
N ILE A 85 5.40 5.09 -4.52
CA ILE A 85 5.38 5.92 -5.72
C ILE A 85 3.93 5.98 -6.22
N THR A 86 3.25 7.09 -5.90
CA THR A 86 1.89 7.38 -6.40
C THR A 86 1.90 7.68 -7.90
N GLU A 87 0.72 7.67 -8.51
CA GLU A 87 0.59 7.99 -9.94
C GLU A 87 1.06 9.42 -10.26
N ASP A 88 0.79 10.39 -9.38
CA ASP A 88 1.26 11.77 -9.54
C ASP A 88 2.80 11.85 -9.54
N LEU A 89 3.45 11.11 -8.63
CA LEU A 89 4.91 10.98 -8.61
C LEU A 89 5.47 10.31 -9.87
N ARG A 90 4.73 9.39 -10.50
CA ARG A 90 5.12 8.81 -11.79
C ARG A 90 5.06 9.83 -12.92
N VAL A 91 4.02 10.69 -12.93
CA VAL A 91 3.90 11.79 -13.89
C VAL A 91 5.05 12.79 -13.73
N GLN A 92 5.36 13.20 -12.50
CA GLN A 92 6.52 14.08 -12.25
C GLN A 92 7.83 13.40 -12.67
N LEU A 93 8.01 12.11 -12.37
CA LEU A 93 9.20 11.36 -12.78
C LEU A 93 9.33 11.29 -14.32
N ALA A 94 8.23 11.15 -15.05
CA ALA A 94 8.19 11.17 -16.51
C ALA A 94 8.53 12.55 -17.07
N TYR A 95 8.06 13.63 -16.43
CA TYR A 95 8.42 15.01 -16.76
C TYR A 95 9.94 15.21 -16.63
N HIS A 96 10.55 14.64 -15.58
CA HIS A 96 12.00 14.61 -15.38
C HIS A 96 12.72 13.50 -16.15
N ARG A 97 12.07 12.82 -17.10
CA ARG A 97 12.63 11.75 -17.94
C ARG A 97 13.31 10.62 -17.15
N GLY A 98 12.74 10.26 -15.99
CA GLY A 98 13.30 9.25 -15.09
C GLY A 98 14.48 9.72 -14.23
N ASN A 99 14.81 11.01 -14.21
CA ASN A 99 15.87 11.54 -13.34
C ASN A 99 15.37 11.72 -11.90
N ILE A 100 15.77 10.77 -11.03
CA ILE A 100 15.39 10.72 -9.61
C ILE A 100 15.91 11.93 -8.83
N LYS A 101 17.09 12.44 -9.17
CA LYS A 101 17.67 13.59 -8.47
C LYS A 101 16.86 14.86 -8.77
N SER A 102 16.49 15.08 -10.04
CA SER A 102 15.66 16.23 -10.42
C SER A 102 14.27 16.16 -9.81
N LEU A 103 13.67 14.97 -9.73
CA LEU A 103 12.41 14.76 -9.00
C LEU A 103 12.57 15.12 -7.51
N TYR A 104 13.66 14.66 -6.87
CA TYR A 104 13.93 14.99 -5.46
C TYR A 104 14.07 16.50 -5.24
N GLU A 105 14.76 17.21 -6.13
CA GLU A 105 14.90 18.67 -6.05
C GLU A 105 13.55 19.39 -6.22
N ALA A 106 12.69 18.92 -7.14
CA ALA A 106 11.33 19.45 -7.32
C ALA A 106 10.45 19.22 -6.07
N LEU A 107 10.41 17.98 -5.55
CA LEU A 107 9.68 17.65 -4.33
C LEU A 107 10.18 18.42 -3.11
N ARG A 108 11.48 18.71 -3.07
CA ARG A 108 12.07 19.53 -2.02
C ARG A 108 11.61 20.97 -2.12
N ALA A 109 11.59 21.55 -3.32
CA ALA A 109 11.09 22.91 -3.53
C ALA A 109 9.60 23.01 -3.14
N GLU A 110 8.77 22.07 -3.60
CA GLU A 110 7.34 22.00 -3.23
C GLU A 110 7.16 21.90 -1.71
N ALA A 111 7.93 21.03 -1.04
CA ALA A 111 7.88 20.91 0.41
C ALA A 111 8.35 22.17 1.15
N GLU A 112 9.32 22.91 0.62
CA GLU A 112 9.77 24.19 1.20
C GLU A 112 8.68 25.26 1.06
N GLU A 113 7.95 25.30 -0.06
CA GLU A 113 6.81 26.21 -0.30
C GLU A 113 5.61 25.90 0.60
N ASP A 114 5.28 24.62 0.76
CA ASP A 114 4.15 24.16 1.58
C ASP A 114 4.48 24.06 3.09
N GLY A 115 5.72 24.36 3.49
CA GLY A 115 6.20 24.21 4.86
C GLY A 115 6.28 22.74 5.35
N GLY A 116 6.29 21.80 4.40
CA GLY A 116 6.41 20.37 4.63
C GLY A 116 7.85 19.86 4.71
N THR A 117 8.01 18.54 4.72
CA THR A 117 9.33 17.88 4.66
C THR A 117 9.34 16.90 3.50
N ALA A 118 10.23 17.12 2.54
CA ALA A 118 10.41 16.21 1.43
C ALA A 118 11.01 14.86 1.88
N PRO A 119 10.62 13.75 1.23
CA PRO A 119 11.26 12.45 1.46
C PRO A 119 12.74 12.52 1.12
N SER A 120 13.58 11.83 1.89
CA SER A 120 15.01 11.76 1.59
C SER A 120 15.27 11.07 0.25
N LEU A 121 16.37 11.44 -0.41
CA LEU A 121 16.76 10.84 -1.70
C LEU A 121 16.90 9.31 -1.61
N ALA A 122 17.41 8.78 -0.49
CA ALA A 122 17.51 7.35 -0.25
C ALA A 122 16.12 6.67 -0.16
N THR A 123 15.12 7.35 0.40
CA THR A 123 13.73 6.87 0.45
C THR A 123 13.14 6.78 -0.95
N LEU A 124 13.37 7.80 -1.79
CA LEU A 124 12.97 7.81 -3.20
C LEU A 124 13.63 6.65 -3.97
N TYR A 125 14.94 6.47 -3.87
CA TYR A 125 15.63 5.35 -4.53
C TYR A 125 15.06 3.98 -4.13
N ARG A 126 14.77 3.80 -2.83
CA ARG A 126 14.20 2.54 -2.31
C ARG A 126 12.78 2.29 -2.79
N ALA A 127 11.94 3.34 -2.80
CA ALA A 127 10.56 3.24 -3.28
C ALA A 127 10.52 2.96 -4.78
N ILE A 128 11.32 3.69 -5.58
CA ILE A 128 11.41 3.49 -7.03
C ILE A 128 11.87 2.08 -7.37
N ARG A 129 12.95 1.58 -6.75
CA ARG A 129 13.44 0.22 -7.03
C ARG A 129 12.45 -0.88 -6.66
N ARG A 130 11.53 -0.60 -5.73
CA ARG A 130 10.50 -1.53 -5.29
C ARG A 130 9.27 -1.49 -6.19
N ASP A 131 8.83 -0.30 -6.58
CA ASP A 131 7.53 -0.05 -7.21
C ASP A 131 7.59 0.09 -8.75
N LEU A 132 8.78 0.29 -9.31
CA LEU A 132 9.01 0.44 -10.75
C LEU A 132 9.95 -0.65 -11.25
N SER A 133 9.54 -1.33 -12.31
CA SER A 133 10.39 -2.29 -13.00
C SER A 133 11.46 -1.56 -13.85
N PRO A 134 12.54 -2.25 -14.24
CA PRO A 134 13.51 -1.69 -15.19
C PRO A 134 12.87 -1.23 -16.52
N GLY A 135 11.79 -1.89 -16.96
CA GLY A 135 11.03 -1.51 -18.16
C GLY A 135 10.30 -0.19 -17.98
N ASP A 136 9.69 0.04 -16.82
CA ASP A 136 9.03 1.31 -16.50
C ASP A 136 10.03 2.47 -16.49
N LEU A 137 11.18 2.27 -15.86
CA LEU A 137 12.26 3.26 -15.84
C LEU A 137 12.81 3.57 -17.24
N ALA A 138 12.88 2.57 -18.11
CA ALA A 138 13.27 2.77 -19.51
C ALA A 138 12.20 3.56 -20.29
N GLY A 139 10.91 3.28 -20.06
CA GLY A 139 9.80 4.04 -20.64
C GLY A 139 9.78 5.51 -20.20
N LEU A 140 10.05 5.77 -18.93
CA LEU A 140 10.14 7.12 -18.37
C LEU A 140 11.27 7.95 -19.00
N ARG A 141 12.40 7.33 -19.36
CA ARG A 141 13.50 8.00 -20.08
C ARG A 141 13.12 8.50 -21.47
N GLN A 142 12.14 7.86 -22.10
CA GLN A 142 11.62 8.22 -23.42
C GLN A 142 10.47 9.25 -23.35
N GLY A 143 10.02 9.62 -22.14
CA GLY A 143 9.00 10.65 -21.89
C GLY A 143 7.56 10.12 -21.78
N MET A 144 6.62 11.04 -21.54
CA MET A 144 5.20 10.77 -21.21
C MET A 144 4.46 9.80 -22.16
N PRO A 145 4.60 9.86 -23.51
CA PRO A 145 3.91 8.93 -24.40
C PRO A 145 4.44 7.49 -24.31
N ALA A 146 5.75 7.32 -24.17
CA ALA A 146 6.40 6.01 -24.11
C ALA A 146 6.18 5.33 -22.75
N SER A 147 6.15 6.10 -21.65
CA SER A 147 5.83 5.57 -20.33
C SER A 147 4.49 4.85 -20.26
N ARG A 148 3.48 5.32 -21.02
CA ARG A 148 2.14 4.70 -21.04
C ARG A 148 2.10 3.35 -21.77
N GLY A 149 3.05 3.10 -22.66
CA GLY A 149 3.18 1.82 -23.36
C GLY A 149 3.82 0.72 -22.52
N HIS A 150 4.43 1.07 -21.39
CA HIS A 150 5.17 0.14 -20.54
C HIS A 150 4.45 -0.28 -19.27
N ASP A 151 3.19 0.12 -19.04
CA ASP A 151 2.41 -0.26 -17.85
C ASP A 151 2.29 -1.80 -17.72
N PRO A 152 2.95 -2.41 -16.72
CA PRO A 152 2.95 -3.86 -16.52
C PRO A 152 1.59 -4.37 -16.02
N HIS A 153 0.66 -3.51 -15.62
CA HIS A 153 -0.65 -3.92 -15.16
C HIS A 153 -1.68 -4.11 -16.27
N LEU A 154 -1.38 -3.77 -17.53
CA LEU A 154 -2.33 -3.88 -18.66
C LEU A 154 -3.77 -3.51 -18.22
N ARG A 155 -3.94 -2.45 -17.42
CA ARG A 155 -5.28 -1.99 -17.04
C ARG A 155 -5.87 -1.33 -18.27
N ARG A 156 -6.44 -2.19 -19.13
CA ARG A 156 -7.27 -1.78 -20.25
C ARG A 156 -8.31 -0.83 -19.69
N ALA A 157 -8.38 0.38 -20.22
CA ALA A 157 -9.53 1.25 -19.96
C ALA A 157 -10.79 0.41 -20.15
N PRO A 158 -11.81 0.51 -19.26
CA PRO A 158 -13.05 -0.23 -19.45
C PRO A 158 -13.49 0.01 -20.90
N PRO A 159 -13.82 -1.05 -21.67
CA PRO A 159 -14.15 -0.86 -23.07
C PRO A 159 -15.25 0.19 -23.11
N ALA A 160 -14.97 1.32 -23.77
CA ALA A 160 -16.01 2.26 -24.13
C ALA A 160 -17.09 1.40 -24.78
N ALA A 161 -18.29 1.41 -24.21
CA ALA A 161 -19.42 0.66 -24.73
C ALA A 161 -19.49 1.00 -26.22
N THR A 162 -19.07 0.06 -27.05
CA THR A 162 -19.19 0.22 -28.48
C THR A 162 -20.69 0.20 -28.69
N ARG A 163 -21.25 1.38 -29.00
CA ARG A 163 -22.57 1.45 -29.58
C ARG A 163 -22.43 0.80 -30.95
N SER A 164 -22.54 -0.52 -30.97
CA SER A 164 -22.51 -1.33 -32.17
C SER A 164 -23.66 -0.85 -33.04
N GLY A 165 -23.34 -0.29 -34.19
CA GLY A 165 -24.31 -0.14 -35.25
C GLY A 165 -24.84 -1.51 -35.64
N ARG A 166 -26.16 -1.68 -35.58
CA ARG A 166 -26.87 -2.65 -36.40
C ARG A 166 -28.13 -1.96 -36.92
N ALA A 167 -28.09 -1.60 -38.20
CA ALA A 167 -29.29 -1.32 -38.96
C ALA A 167 -29.96 -2.66 -39.31
N THR A 168 -31.26 -2.76 -39.07
CA THR A 168 -32.15 -3.58 -39.91
C THR A 168 -33.55 -2.97 -39.95
N THR A 169 -34.04 -2.92 -41.18
CA THR A 169 -35.23 -2.35 -41.80
C THR A 169 -36.57 -2.83 -41.23
N SER A 170 -37.55 -1.94 -41.08
CA SER A 170 -38.75 -1.86 -41.95
C SER A 170 -39.98 -1.24 -41.24
N ARG A 171 -40.77 -0.53 -42.06
CA ARG A 171 -42.23 -0.30 -41.98
C ARG A 171 -42.75 0.82 -41.05
N SER A 172 -43.14 1.93 -41.68
CA SER A 172 -44.19 2.88 -41.26
C SER A 172 -45.57 2.18 -41.15
N PRO A 173 -46.67 2.81 -40.67
CA PRO A 173 -46.89 4.24 -40.37
C PRO A 173 -47.67 4.54 -39.08
N SER A 174 -48.06 5.83 -38.93
CA SER A 174 -49.24 6.37 -38.25
C SER A 174 -49.13 6.85 -36.79
N GLY A 175 -49.73 8.03 -36.55
CA GLY A 175 -49.98 8.65 -35.24
C GLY A 175 -49.16 9.91 -35.01
N CYS A 176 -49.43 11.03 -35.69
CA CYS A 176 -50.29 12.11 -35.19
C CYS A 176 -49.99 12.46 -33.73
N TRP A 177 -49.43 13.64 -33.43
CA TRP A 177 -50.02 14.65 -32.53
C TRP A 177 -49.47 16.04 -32.93
N PRO A 178 -50.29 17.10 -32.82
CA PRO A 178 -50.14 18.33 -33.58
C PRO A 178 -49.21 19.38 -32.96
N ALA A 179 -48.73 20.25 -33.83
CA ALA A 179 -48.29 21.59 -33.50
C ALA A 179 -49.49 22.48 -33.14
N THR A 180 -49.34 23.29 -32.11
CA THR A 180 -50.03 24.57 -31.90
C THR A 180 -48.96 25.55 -31.43
N ALA A 181 -48.46 26.44 -32.30
CA ALA A 181 -48.95 27.80 -32.49
C ALA A 181 -49.03 28.55 -31.15
N SER A 182 -48.04 29.37 -30.83
CA SER A 182 -48.03 30.81 -31.10
C SER A 182 -49.25 31.53 -30.51
N SER A 183 -49.03 32.35 -29.48
CA SER A 183 -49.24 33.80 -29.52
C SER A 183 -49.55 34.37 -28.12
N ASN A 184 -48.80 35.40 -27.75
CA ASN A 184 -49.20 36.54 -26.89
C ASN A 184 -50.50 37.20 -27.47
N PRO A 185 -51.22 38.17 -26.84
CA PRO A 185 -50.85 39.04 -25.71
C PRO A 185 -51.94 39.35 -24.67
N GLY A 186 -51.55 40.05 -23.62
CA GLY A 186 -52.40 40.78 -22.67
C GLY A 186 -51.57 41.78 -21.89
#